data_AF-A0A561WEZ0-F1
#
_entry.id   AF-A0A561WEZ0-F1
#
_cell.length_a   1.000
_cell.length_b   1.000
_cell.length_c   1.000
_cell.angle_alpha   90.00
_cell.angle_beta   90.00
_cell.angle_gamma   90.00
#
_symmetry.space_group_name_H-M   'P 1'
#
loop_
_entity.id
_entity.type
_entity.pdbx_description
1 polymer ?
#
loop_
_entity_poly.entity_id
_entity_poly.type
_entity_poly.pdbx_seq_one_letter_code
_entity_poly.pdbx_strand_id
1 'polypeptide(L)'
;MDRRRWLLALLSGAALILFPGPADQAAAPDVVARAGTRPDDAAPEAGDAAGRPGDAPGVRSGADQPQPPAGPRLCRPGLPPSAPPTTRYLDDNPLLGPARLPTASPLGPLLAGYQRFGGLTQSRFLARYTTGAPAGYVFPPANGFVVAPDGTPLKTRQTLLAGYRLDRFGFAGGAFLAPLGTPVSARSLAPQSLDTPPLPAPRPALPSAAPLANYHTYCVLKPFDVDSGPTAPWFAQPGLGTQFQLNPAYLPQAGANLTVQWLVDHQFLVEESLAGTAGECVTDGVPRRGGTGGGVPAVHVC
;
A
#
# COMPACT_ATOMS: atom_id res chain seq x y z
N MET A 1 18.57 -69.50 -41.17
CA MET A 1 17.35 -70.33 -41.31
C MET A 1 16.75 -70.44 -39.92
N ASP A 2 15.79 -69.58 -39.59
CA ASP A 2 14.34 -69.93 -39.53
C ASP A 2 14.04 -70.79 -38.27
N ARG A 3 13.20 -70.46 -37.27
CA ARG A 3 12.01 -69.61 -37.16
C ARG A 3 11.76 -69.20 -35.70
N ARG A 4 11.09 -68.05 -35.53
CA ARG A 4 10.40 -67.62 -34.31
C ARG A 4 9.28 -68.60 -33.90
N ARG A 5 9.10 -68.84 -32.61
CA ARG A 5 7.77 -69.06 -31.99
C ARG A 5 7.69 -68.37 -30.63
N TRP A 6 6.65 -67.56 -30.50
CA TRP A 6 6.22 -66.81 -29.34
C TRP A 6 5.55 -67.72 -28.31
N LEU A 7 5.72 -67.43 -27.02
CA LEU A 7 4.70 -67.69 -26.00
C LEU A 7 4.71 -66.55 -24.97
N LEU A 8 3.56 -65.90 -24.88
CA LEU A 8 3.20 -64.84 -23.95
C LEU A 8 3.00 -65.42 -22.53
N ALA A 9 3.47 -64.71 -21.52
CA ALA A 9 2.92 -64.79 -20.17
C ALA A 9 2.67 -63.35 -19.68
N LEU A 10 1.40 -62.94 -19.76
CA LEU A 10 0.88 -61.70 -19.20
C LEU A 10 0.68 -61.90 -17.69
N LEU A 11 1.49 -61.26 -16.86
CA LEU A 11 1.19 -61.04 -15.45
C LEU A 11 0.49 -59.69 -15.31
N SER A 12 -0.83 -59.74 -15.16
CA SER A 12 -1.67 -58.60 -14.81
C SER A 12 -1.38 -58.16 -13.37
N GLY A 13 -0.60 -57.09 -13.21
CA GLY A 13 -0.52 -56.31 -11.99
C GLY A 13 -1.49 -55.13 -12.07
N ALA A 14 -2.66 -55.26 -11.46
CA ALA A 14 -3.58 -54.14 -11.28
C ALA A 14 -3.05 -53.22 -10.17
N ALA A 15 -2.37 -52.13 -10.55
CA ALA A 15 -2.12 -51.02 -9.65
C ALA A 15 -3.36 -50.12 -9.62
N LEU A 16 -4.09 -50.11 -8.50
CA LEU A 16 -5.08 -49.09 -8.20
C LEU A 16 -4.39 -47.72 -8.13
N ILE A 17 -4.54 -46.92 -9.16
CA ILE A 17 -4.26 -45.48 -9.09
C ILE A 17 -5.52 -44.83 -8.53
N LEU A 18 -5.48 -44.48 -7.24
CA LEU A 18 -6.44 -43.58 -6.64
C LEU A 18 -6.20 -42.17 -7.20
N PHE A 19 -7.10 -41.72 -8.08
CA PHE A 19 -7.19 -40.33 -8.48
C PHE A 19 -7.76 -39.52 -7.30
N PRO A 20 -7.06 -38.52 -6.75
CA PRO A 20 -7.73 -37.52 -5.92
C PRO A 20 -8.66 -36.69 -6.83
N GLY A 21 -9.95 -36.69 -6.46
CA GLY A 21 -10.98 -35.91 -7.14
C GLY A 21 -10.75 -34.40 -7.05
N PRO A 22 -11.50 -33.60 -7.83
CA PRO A 22 -11.34 -32.15 -7.87
C PRO A 22 -11.67 -31.58 -6.48
N ALA A 23 -10.71 -30.84 -5.91
CA ALA A 23 -10.95 -30.03 -4.73
C ALA A 23 -11.93 -28.92 -5.09
N ASP A 24 -13.03 -28.84 -4.33
CA ASP A 24 -14.02 -27.78 -4.39
C ASP A 24 -13.33 -26.40 -4.35
N GLN A 25 -13.49 -25.65 -5.43
CA GLN A 25 -13.15 -24.25 -5.49
C GLN A 25 -14.19 -23.48 -4.66
N ALA A 26 -13.81 -23.09 -3.45
CA ALA A 26 -14.53 -22.06 -2.72
C ALA A 26 -14.37 -20.74 -3.49
N ALA A 27 -15.43 -20.37 -4.21
CA ALA A 27 -15.55 -19.12 -4.93
C ALA A 27 -15.34 -17.93 -3.99
N ALA A 28 -14.39 -17.06 -4.31
CA ALA A 28 -14.33 -15.72 -3.76
C ALA A 28 -15.54 -14.92 -4.29
N PRO A 29 -16.29 -14.20 -3.44
CA PRO A 29 -17.41 -13.41 -3.93
C PRO A 29 -16.91 -12.18 -4.70
N ASP A 30 -17.19 -12.16 -6.00
CA ASP A 30 -17.26 -10.96 -6.81
C ASP A 30 -18.31 -10.01 -6.23
N VAL A 31 -17.89 -8.86 -5.71
CA VAL A 31 -18.81 -7.76 -5.40
C VAL A 31 -18.51 -6.60 -6.35
N VAL A 32 -19.17 -6.68 -7.51
CA VAL A 32 -19.45 -5.53 -8.37
C VAL A 32 -20.63 -4.78 -7.75
N ALA A 33 -20.35 -3.73 -6.97
CA ALA A 33 -21.40 -2.84 -6.47
C ALA A 33 -21.79 -1.82 -7.55
N ARG A 34 -22.92 -2.08 -8.23
CA ARG A 34 -23.65 -1.08 -9.03
C ARG A 34 -24.48 -0.20 -8.11
N ALA A 35 -24.39 1.11 -8.32
CA ALA A 35 -25.24 2.13 -7.71
C ALA A 35 -26.69 2.00 -8.19
N GLY A 36 -27.64 2.18 -7.27
CA GLY A 36 -29.07 2.25 -7.54
C GLY A 36 -29.73 3.18 -6.51
N THR A 37 -30.45 4.16 -7.03
CA THR A 37 -31.03 5.37 -6.42
C THR A 37 -32.21 5.11 -5.47
N ARG A 38 -32.36 5.99 -4.46
CA ARG A 38 -33.63 6.25 -3.73
C ARG A 38 -34.58 7.11 -4.58
N PRO A 39 -35.88 7.09 -4.24
CA PRO A 39 -36.56 8.35 -3.91
C PRO A 39 -37.39 8.29 -2.61
N ASP A 40 -37.37 9.43 -1.90
CA ASP A 40 -38.42 10.16 -1.18
C ASP A 40 -39.59 9.41 -0.50
N ASP A 41 -39.86 9.68 0.79
CA ASP A 41 -40.81 10.70 1.25
C ASP A 41 -41.20 10.59 2.74
N ALA A 42 -41.65 11.73 3.29
CA ALA A 42 -42.58 11.94 4.41
C ALA A 42 -42.09 11.98 5.88
N ALA A 43 -42.13 13.21 6.43
CA ALA A 43 -42.44 13.52 7.82
C ALA A 43 -43.95 13.35 8.12
N PRO A 44 -44.38 13.41 9.40
CA PRO A 44 -44.94 14.68 9.90
C PRO A 44 -44.68 15.01 11.41
N GLU A 45 -44.73 16.33 11.68
CA GLU A 45 -45.35 17.12 12.78
C GLU A 45 -45.86 16.43 14.07
N ALA A 46 -46.08 17.06 15.23
CA ALA A 46 -45.77 18.32 15.93
C ALA A 46 -46.42 18.17 17.34
N GLY A 47 -45.96 18.91 18.35
CA GLY A 47 -46.62 18.92 19.68
C GLY A 47 -45.99 19.88 20.69
N ASP A 48 -46.60 21.06 20.79
CA ASP A 48 -46.34 22.13 21.77
C ASP A 48 -46.54 21.72 23.24
N ALA A 49 -45.75 22.31 24.14
CA ALA A 49 -46.27 22.93 25.38
C ALA A 49 -45.20 23.80 26.07
N ALA A 50 -45.62 25.02 26.40
CA ALA A 50 -44.86 26.09 27.01
C ALA A 50 -44.57 25.91 28.51
N GLY A 51 -43.48 26.53 28.98
CA GLY A 51 -43.22 26.78 30.41
C GLY A 51 -41.90 27.54 30.65
N ARG A 52 -41.99 28.82 31.03
CA ARG A 52 -40.94 29.68 31.60
C ARG A 52 -41.61 30.54 32.68
N PRO A 53 -40.88 31.24 33.59
CA PRO A 53 -39.47 31.15 33.95
C PRO A 53 -39.23 31.10 35.48
N GLY A 54 -37.99 30.84 35.91
CA GLY A 54 -37.53 31.05 37.29
C GLY A 54 -36.04 31.36 37.30
N ASP A 55 -35.70 32.55 37.83
CA ASP A 55 -34.36 33.14 37.91
C ASP A 55 -33.35 32.32 38.74
N ALA A 56 -32.12 32.21 38.24
CA ALA A 56 -30.91 32.10 39.07
C ALA A 56 -29.67 32.57 38.28
N PRO A 57 -28.67 33.18 38.94
CA PRO A 57 -27.72 34.09 38.33
C PRO A 57 -26.50 33.40 37.72
N GLY A 58 -25.89 34.08 36.75
CA GLY A 58 -24.79 33.58 35.94
C GLY A 58 -23.49 33.29 36.70
N VAL A 59 -22.88 32.16 36.34
CA VAL A 59 -21.46 31.91 36.53
C VAL A 59 -20.77 32.22 35.20
N ARG A 60 -20.30 33.45 35.05
CA ARG A 60 -19.22 33.77 34.11
C ARG A 60 -17.92 33.63 34.89
N SER A 61 -17.18 32.55 34.67
CA SER A 61 -15.72 32.51 34.82
C SER A 61 -15.19 31.16 34.35
N GLY A 62 -14.54 31.19 33.19
CA GLY A 62 -13.65 30.17 32.69
C GLY A 62 -12.69 30.91 31.79
N ALA A 63 -11.71 31.56 32.42
CA ALA A 63 -10.66 32.31 31.75
C ALA A 63 -10.02 31.45 30.66
N ASP A 64 -9.86 32.07 29.51
CA ASP A 64 -9.01 31.64 28.41
C ASP A 64 -7.61 31.39 28.96
N GLN A 65 -7.34 30.15 29.39
CA GLN A 65 -5.99 29.74 29.75
C GLN A 65 -5.20 29.68 28.43
N PRO A 66 -4.08 30.43 28.30
CA PRO A 66 -3.21 30.30 27.14
C PRO A 66 -2.83 28.84 27.00
N GLN A 67 -3.30 28.22 25.92
CA GLN A 67 -3.00 26.84 25.61
C GLN A 67 -1.47 26.72 25.57
N PRO A 68 -0.87 25.79 26.35
CA PRO A 68 0.58 25.61 26.33
C PRO A 68 1.04 25.44 24.89
N PRO A 69 2.18 26.01 24.48
CA PRO A 69 2.67 25.89 23.11
C PRO A 69 2.68 24.40 22.75
N ALA A 70 1.93 24.04 21.70
CA ALA A 70 1.82 22.67 21.27
C ALA A 70 3.23 22.14 21.03
N GLY A 71 3.62 21.12 21.80
CA GLY A 71 4.88 20.41 21.57
C GLY A 71 4.97 19.94 20.12
N PRO A 72 6.19 19.64 19.62
CA PRO A 72 6.36 19.24 18.23
C PRO A 72 5.43 18.07 17.89
N ARG A 73 4.55 18.28 16.89
CA ARG A 73 3.65 17.22 16.42
C ARG A 73 4.50 16.11 15.80
N LEU A 74 4.32 14.86 16.26
CA LEU A 74 5.07 13.69 15.79
C LEU A 74 4.85 13.42 14.28
N CYS A 75 3.64 13.68 13.81
CA CYS A 75 3.22 13.53 12.42
C CYS A 75 2.96 14.89 11.75
N ARG A 76 3.13 14.93 10.42
CA ARG A 76 2.96 16.10 9.55
C ARG A 76 1.90 15.79 8.48
N PRO A 77 0.61 16.01 8.79
CA PRO A 77 -0.47 15.76 7.85
C PRO A 77 -0.25 16.49 6.51
N GLY A 78 -0.44 15.79 5.41
CA GLY A 78 -0.37 16.36 4.07
C GLY A 78 -0.54 15.29 3.00
N LEU A 79 -1.15 15.67 1.88
CA LEU A 79 -1.28 14.76 0.74
C LEU A 79 -0.05 14.90 -0.18
N PRO A 80 0.46 13.80 -0.75
CA PRO A 80 1.42 13.87 -1.84
C PRO A 80 0.80 14.59 -3.04
N PRO A 81 1.63 15.26 -3.88
CA PRO A 81 1.12 15.91 -5.07
C PRO A 81 0.53 14.87 -6.04
N SER A 82 -0.62 15.19 -6.61
CA SER A 82 -1.24 14.38 -7.66
C SER A 82 -0.36 14.33 -8.93
N ALA A 83 -0.45 13.23 -9.67
CA ALA A 83 0.26 13.05 -10.93
C ALA A 83 -0.68 12.61 -12.07
N PRO A 84 -0.35 12.90 -13.35
CA PRO A 84 -1.10 12.39 -14.48
C PRO A 84 -1.10 10.85 -14.51
N PRO A 85 -2.19 10.21 -14.97
CA PRO A 85 -2.24 8.76 -15.10
C PRO A 85 -1.17 8.20 -16.04
N THR A 86 -0.74 6.96 -15.81
CA THR A 86 0.11 6.24 -16.75
C THR A 86 -0.66 5.98 -18.05
N THR A 87 -0.13 6.49 -19.15
CA THR A 87 -0.70 6.28 -20.50
C THR A 87 0.23 5.51 -21.44
N ARG A 88 1.50 5.35 -21.05
CA ARG A 88 2.49 4.56 -21.81
C ARG A 88 3.10 3.50 -20.92
N TYR A 89 3.05 2.27 -21.41
CA TYR A 89 3.53 1.08 -20.72
C TYR A 89 4.74 0.50 -21.45
N LEU A 90 5.55 -0.28 -20.73
CA LEU A 90 6.65 -0.99 -21.37
C LEU A 90 6.08 -1.97 -22.41
N ASP A 91 6.55 -1.87 -23.66
CA ASP A 91 6.09 -2.65 -24.81
C ASP A 91 4.55 -2.70 -24.97
N ASP A 92 3.89 -1.57 -24.66
CA ASP A 92 2.42 -1.40 -24.74
C ASP A 92 1.62 -2.45 -23.93
N ASN A 93 2.26 -3.05 -22.91
CA ASN A 93 1.64 -4.03 -22.04
C ASN A 93 1.49 -3.50 -20.60
N PRO A 94 0.25 -3.20 -20.15
CA PRO A 94 0.00 -2.66 -18.81
C PRO A 94 0.50 -3.52 -17.66
N LEU A 95 0.57 -4.85 -17.83
CA LEU A 95 1.13 -5.73 -16.80
C LEU A 95 2.59 -5.33 -16.51
N LEU A 96 3.32 -4.92 -17.54
CA LEU A 96 4.74 -4.59 -17.41
C LEU A 96 4.97 -3.24 -16.75
N GLY A 97 3.93 -2.47 -16.37
CA GLY A 97 4.06 -1.18 -15.70
C GLY A 97 4.51 -0.04 -16.62
N PRO A 98 4.90 1.13 -16.09
CA PRO A 98 5.07 2.33 -16.88
C PRO A 98 6.30 2.22 -17.79
N ALA A 99 6.22 2.78 -19.00
CA ALA A 99 7.30 2.77 -19.98
C ALA A 99 8.59 3.41 -19.45
N ARG A 100 8.45 4.41 -18.58
CA ARG A 100 9.56 5.08 -17.89
C ARG A 100 9.31 5.02 -16.39
N LEU A 101 10.31 4.57 -15.65
CA LEU A 101 10.26 4.55 -14.19
C LEU A 101 10.52 5.97 -13.65
N PRO A 102 9.89 6.34 -12.53
CA PRO A 102 10.16 7.62 -11.88
C PRO A 102 11.57 7.61 -11.28
N THR A 103 12.30 8.71 -11.47
CA THR A 103 13.69 8.86 -10.99
C THR A 103 13.86 9.98 -9.96
N ALA A 104 12.86 10.86 -9.83
CA ALA A 104 12.88 11.95 -8.87
C ALA A 104 12.49 11.46 -7.45
N SER A 105 12.96 12.20 -6.44
CA SER A 105 12.51 12.01 -5.05
C SER A 105 10.99 12.22 -4.95
N PRO A 106 10.28 11.42 -4.13
CA PRO A 106 10.79 10.38 -3.23
C PRO A 106 10.98 9.00 -3.85
N LEU A 107 10.52 8.77 -5.09
CA LEU A 107 10.45 7.44 -5.69
C LEU A 107 11.78 6.91 -6.24
N GLY A 108 12.61 7.79 -6.80
CA GLY A 108 13.89 7.42 -7.40
C GLY A 108 14.77 6.59 -6.45
N PRO A 109 15.02 7.05 -5.21
CA PRO A 109 15.76 6.27 -4.22
C PRO A 109 15.16 4.88 -3.91
N LEU A 110 13.83 4.74 -3.91
CA LEU A 110 13.16 3.45 -3.67
C LEU A 110 13.35 2.46 -4.83
N LEU A 111 13.65 2.97 -6.02
CA LEU A 111 13.91 2.21 -7.23
C LEU A 111 15.41 1.97 -7.46
N ALA A 112 16.27 2.38 -6.53
CA ALA A 112 17.71 2.12 -6.62
C ALA A 112 17.96 0.60 -6.74
N GLY A 113 18.63 0.20 -7.83
CA GLY A 113 18.90 -1.21 -8.12
C GLY A 113 17.70 -2.05 -8.54
N TYR A 114 16.50 -1.46 -8.71
CA TYR A 114 15.33 -2.19 -9.19
C TYR A 114 15.52 -2.63 -10.64
N GLN A 115 15.53 -3.94 -10.87
CA GLN A 115 15.54 -4.54 -12.18
C GLN A 115 14.17 -5.15 -12.43
N ARG A 116 13.38 -4.57 -13.35
CA ARG A 116 11.96 -4.89 -13.56
C ARG A 116 11.66 -6.39 -13.67
N PHE A 117 12.53 -7.14 -14.35
CA PHE A 117 12.40 -8.59 -14.54
C PHE A 117 13.50 -9.39 -13.85
N GLY A 118 14.29 -8.76 -12.98
CA GLY A 118 15.52 -9.35 -12.43
C GLY A 118 16.41 -9.88 -13.56
N GLY A 119 16.85 -11.12 -13.44
CA GLY A 119 17.61 -11.84 -14.47
C GLY A 119 16.76 -12.54 -15.56
N LEU A 120 15.45 -12.30 -15.62
CA LEU A 120 14.56 -12.93 -16.60
C LEU A 120 14.40 -12.06 -17.86
N THR A 121 14.10 -12.71 -18.99
CA THR A 121 13.51 -12.03 -20.13
C THR A 121 12.05 -11.67 -19.84
N GLN A 122 11.51 -10.68 -20.53
CA GLN A 122 10.09 -10.30 -20.42
C GLN A 122 9.13 -11.47 -20.65
N SER A 123 9.38 -12.30 -21.67
CA SER A 123 8.56 -13.47 -21.98
C SER A 123 8.57 -14.50 -20.84
N ARG A 124 9.74 -14.75 -20.23
CA ARG A 124 9.87 -15.66 -19.08
C ARG A 124 9.23 -15.09 -17.83
N PHE A 125 9.31 -13.77 -17.63
CA PHE A 125 8.64 -13.09 -16.53
C PHE A 125 7.13 -13.28 -16.61
N LEU A 126 6.52 -12.95 -17.76
CA LEU A 126 5.08 -13.13 -17.99
C LEU A 126 4.67 -14.59 -17.82
N ALA A 127 5.35 -15.52 -18.49
CA ALA A 127 5.05 -16.95 -18.39
C ALA A 127 5.10 -17.49 -16.95
N ARG A 128 5.94 -16.93 -16.09
CA ARG A 128 6.09 -17.35 -14.69
C ARG A 128 5.07 -16.74 -13.75
N TYR A 129 4.70 -15.48 -13.98
CA TYR A 129 3.98 -14.67 -12.99
C TYR A 129 2.58 -14.25 -13.42
N THR A 130 2.10 -14.63 -14.60
CA THR A 130 0.74 -14.30 -15.04
C THR A 130 -0.10 -15.52 -15.38
N THR A 131 -1.42 -15.37 -15.34
CA THR A 131 -2.39 -16.36 -15.81
C THR A 131 -2.54 -16.33 -17.34
N GLY A 132 -3.36 -17.24 -17.88
CA GLY A 132 -3.84 -17.19 -19.27
C GLY A 132 -4.83 -16.04 -19.51
N ALA A 133 -5.56 -16.05 -20.62
CA ALA A 133 -6.39 -14.91 -21.03
C ALA A 133 -7.70 -14.76 -20.21
N PRO A 134 -8.02 -13.56 -19.66
CA PRO A 134 -7.17 -12.36 -19.61
C PRO A 134 -6.04 -12.51 -18.58
N ALA A 135 -4.83 -12.08 -18.95
CA ALA A 135 -3.65 -12.25 -18.11
C ALA A 135 -3.75 -11.36 -16.85
N GLY A 136 -3.67 -11.99 -15.68
CA GLY A 136 -3.55 -11.34 -14.39
C GLY A 136 -2.35 -11.89 -13.62
N TYR A 137 -1.86 -11.15 -12.63
CA TYR A 137 -0.72 -11.59 -11.84
C TYR A 137 -1.07 -12.75 -10.90
N VAL A 138 -0.19 -13.75 -10.84
CA VAL A 138 -0.18 -14.80 -9.82
C VAL A 138 0.63 -14.30 -8.64
N PHE A 139 -0.04 -14.05 -7.52
CA PHE A 139 0.56 -13.56 -6.28
C PHE A 139 1.18 -14.70 -5.46
N PRO A 140 2.14 -14.40 -4.57
CA PRO A 140 2.75 -15.41 -3.71
C PRO A 140 1.70 -15.98 -2.73
N PRO A 141 1.87 -17.25 -2.29
CA PRO A 141 1.06 -17.81 -1.21
C PRO A 141 1.31 -17.07 0.11
N ALA A 142 0.57 -17.44 1.16
CA ALA A 142 0.80 -16.96 2.53
C ALA A 142 0.86 -15.43 2.66
N ASN A 143 0.05 -14.71 1.86
CA ASN A 143 0.05 -13.24 1.82
C ASN A 143 1.44 -12.64 1.57
N GLY A 144 2.30 -13.37 0.86
CA GLY A 144 3.65 -12.91 0.53
C GLY A 144 4.62 -12.86 1.70
N PHE A 145 4.33 -13.48 2.85
CA PHE A 145 5.35 -13.69 3.88
C PHE A 145 6.29 -14.82 3.48
N VAL A 146 7.56 -14.74 3.89
CA VAL A 146 8.47 -15.89 3.79
C VAL A 146 7.87 -17.06 4.54
N VAL A 147 7.90 -18.25 3.93
CA VAL A 147 7.39 -19.49 4.54
C VAL A 147 8.57 -20.30 5.08
N ALA A 148 8.48 -20.71 6.34
CA ALA A 148 9.45 -21.56 7.00
C ALA A 148 9.42 -23.00 6.45
N PRO A 149 10.44 -23.83 6.73
CA PRO A 149 10.49 -25.23 6.26
C PRO A 149 9.29 -26.09 6.69
N ASP A 150 8.62 -25.73 7.79
CA ASP A 150 7.42 -26.42 8.30
C ASP A 150 6.10 -25.95 7.62
N GLY A 151 6.19 -25.04 6.65
CA GLY A 151 5.04 -24.49 5.93
C GLY A 151 4.38 -23.29 6.62
N THR A 152 4.89 -22.85 7.77
CA THR A 152 4.32 -21.70 8.48
C THR A 152 4.81 -20.37 7.90
N PRO A 153 3.93 -19.37 7.71
CA PRO A 153 4.36 -18.02 7.35
C PRO A 153 5.15 -17.39 8.51
N LEU A 154 6.35 -16.88 8.23
CA LEU A 154 7.17 -16.14 9.16
C LEU A 154 6.56 -14.75 9.38
N LYS A 155 5.69 -14.63 10.38
CA LYS A 155 5.11 -13.36 10.82
C LYS A 155 4.85 -13.36 12.32
N THR A 156 4.86 -12.18 12.91
CA THR A 156 4.60 -11.92 14.32
C THR A 156 3.67 -10.73 14.48
N ARG A 157 2.85 -10.74 15.53
CA ARG A 157 2.09 -9.55 15.93
C ARG A 157 3.08 -8.45 16.35
N GLN A 158 2.98 -7.27 15.76
CA GLN A 158 3.79 -6.11 16.11
C GLN A 158 2.90 -4.89 16.34
N THR A 159 3.13 -4.18 17.43
CA THR A 159 2.50 -2.87 17.68
C THR A 159 3.26 -1.77 16.97
N LEU A 160 2.58 -1.03 16.09
CA LEU A 160 3.11 0.18 15.50
C LEU A 160 2.76 1.36 16.42
N LEU A 161 3.78 2.07 16.91
CA LEU A 161 3.61 3.16 17.87
C LEU A 161 3.40 4.51 17.16
N ALA A 162 2.80 5.47 17.87
CA ALA A 162 2.62 6.82 17.37
C ALA A 162 3.96 7.44 16.93
N GLY A 163 3.96 8.12 15.78
CA GLY A 163 5.15 8.67 15.13
C GLY A 163 5.89 7.72 14.20
N TYR A 164 5.55 6.42 14.17
CA TYR A 164 6.14 5.47 13.22
C TYR A 164 5.71 5.82 11.78
N ARG A 165 6.65 5.77 10.83
CA ARG A 165 6.40 6.13 9.42
C ARG A 165 6.30 4.90 8.53
N LEU A 166 5.28 4.93 7.69
CA LEU A 166 4.90 3.86 6.78
C LEU A 166 4.77 4.41 5.37
N ASP A 167 4.86 3.53 4.38
CA ASP A 167 4.55 3.87 3.01
C ASP A 167 3.89 2.69 2.28
N ARG A 168 3.33 2.97 1.10
CA ARG A 168 2.66 1.97 0.27
C ARG A 168 2.64 2.41 -1.19
N PHE A 169 2.77 1.43 -2.08
CA PHE A 169 2.35 1.53 -3.47
C PHE A 169 0.97 0.89 -3.63
N GLY A 170 0.01 1.65 -4.18
CA GLY A 170 -1.35 1.20 -4.37
C GLY A 170 -2.37 1.93 -3.49
N PHE A 171 -3.63 1.90 -3.91
CA PHE A 171 -4.72 2.57 -3.22
C PHE A 171 -4.86 2.15 -1.75
N ALA A 172 -5.38 3.07 -0.92
CA ALA A 172 -5.62 2.89 0.51
C ALA A 172 -6.71 1.84 0.84
N GLY A 173 -7.44 1.33 -0.14
CA GLY A 173 -8.36 0.20 0.06
C GLY A 173 -7.66 -1.14 0.35
N GLY A 174 -6.33 -1.22 0.22
CA GLY A 174 -5.56 -2.42 0.55
C GLY A 174 -5.22 -2.55 2.05
N ALA A 175 -4.54 -3.65 2.39
CA ALA A 175 -4.20 -4.03 3.76
C ALA A 175 -2.68 -4.21 4.00
N PHE A 176 -1.82 -3.83 3.06
CA PHE A 176 -0.37 -4.02 3.16
C PHE A 176 0.36 -2.67 3.18
N LEU A 177 1.28 -2.49 4.13
CA LEU A 177 2.20 -1.36 4.22
C LEU A 177 3.63 -1.86 4.40
N ALA A 178 4.61 -0.97 4.29
CA ALA A 178 5.99 -1.24 4.68
C ALA A 178 6.53 -0.08 5.53
N PRO A 179 7.67 -0.26 6.23
CA PRO A 179 8.43 0.85 6.78
C PRO A 179 8.74 1.88 5.67
N LEU A 180 8.62 3.17 6.00
CA LEU A 180 8.97 4.25 5.07
C LEU A 180 10.39 4.05 4.53
N GLY A 181 10.55 4.13 3.21
CA GLY A 181 11.85 4.01 2.56
C GLY A 181 12.20 2.59 2.10
N THR A 182 11.32 1.60 2.32
CA THR A 182 11.59 0.23 1.89
C THR A 182 11.74 0.17 0.35
N PRO A 183 12.86 -0.33 -0.21
CA PRO A 183 13.04 -0.38 -1.66
C PRO A 183 11.98 -1.21 -2.37
N VAL A 184 11.63 -0.87 -3.62
CA VAL A 184 10.62 -1.60 -4.41
C VAL A 184 11.00 -3.07 -4.60
N SER A 185 12.28 -3.35 -4.82
CA SER A 185 12.83 -4.71 -4.91
C SER A 185 12.68 -5.51 -3.61
N ALA A 186 12.64 -4.83 -2.46
CA ALA A 186 12.46 -5.48 -1.16
C ALA A 186 10.99 -5.80 -0.84
N ARG A 187 10.05 -5.25 -1.62
CA ARG A 187 8.60 -5.44 -1.45
C ARG A 187 8.00 -6.52 -2.34
N SER A 188 8.78 -7.07 -3.28
CA SER A 188 8.31 -8.05 -4.26
C SER A 188 7.02 -7.60 -4.97
N LEU A 189 6.97 -6.34 -5.42
CA LEU A 189 5.84 -5.79 -6.15
C LEU A 189 5.94 -6.08 -7.65
N ALA A 190 4.79 -6.33 -8.27
CA ALA A 190 4.69 -6.45 -9.72
C ALA A 190 4.95 -5.08 -10.39
N PRO A 191 5.50 -5.04 -11.62
CA PRO A 191 5.77 -3.79 -12.33
C PRO A 191 4.57 -2.83 -12.42
N GLN A 192 3.35 -3.35 -12.59
CA GLN A 192 2.12 -2.54 -12.62
C GLN A 192 1.86 -1.75 -11.32
N SER A 193 2.44 -2.16 -10.18
CA SER A 193 2.31 -1.43 -8.92
C SER A 193 2.97 -0.04 -8.97
N LEU A 194 3.77 0.23 -10.01
CA LEU A 194 4.40 1.53 -10.26
C LEU A 194 3.58 2.41 -11.21
N ASP A 195 2.40 1.97 -11.63
CA ASP A 195 1.51 2.78 -12.45
C ASP A 195 0.83 3.88 -11.62
N THR A 196 0.63 5.03 -12.24
CA THR A 196 -0.27 6.06 -11.71
C THR A 196 -1.66 5.75 -12.24
N PRO A 197 -2.60 5.27 -11.40
CA PRO A 197 -3.89 4.84 -11.88
C PRO A 197 -4.70 6.05 -12.38
N PRO A 198 -5.58 5.85 -13.37
CA PRO A 198 -6.61 6.83 -13.64
C PRO A 198 -7.53 6.94 -12.41
N LEU A 199 -8.10 8.13 -12.20
CA LEU A 199 -9.11 8.32 -11.18
C LEU A 199 -10.26 7.31 -11.32
N PRO A 200 -10.78 6.73 -10.24
CA PRO A 200 -12.18 6.31 -10.24
C PRO A 200 -13.07 7.55 -10.42
N ALA A 201 -14.27 7.37 -10.97
CA ALA A 201 -15.23 8.47 -11.22
C ALA A 201 -15.31 9.49 -10.05
N PRO A 202 -15.57 10.78 -10.32
CA PRO A 202 -15.47 11.86 -9.33
C PRO A 202 -16.14 11.49 -8.01
N ARG A 203 -15.39 11.51 -6.91
CA ARG A 203 -15.93 11.39 -5.54
C ARG A 203 -15.69 12.69 -4.79
N PRO A 204 -16.66 13.20 -4.01
CA PRO A 204 -16.57 14.51 -3.36
C PRO A 204 -15.37 14.71 -2.41
N ALA A 205 -14.72 13.63 -1.96
CA ALA A 205 -13.70 13.65 -0.93
C ALA A 205 -12.31 13.13 -1.35
N LEU A 206 -12.12 12.72 -2.62
CA LEU A 206 -10.83 12.22 -3.10
C LEU A 206 -10.14 13.28 -3.97
N PRO A 207 -8.83 13.56 -3.81
CA PRO A 207 -8.10 14.45 -4.71
C PRO A 207 -8.27 14.04 -6.18
N SER A 208 -8.28 15.03 -7.08
CA SER A 208 -8.54 14.87 -8.52
C SER A 208 -7.50 14.05 -9.31
N ALA A 209 -6.54 13.41 -8.65
CA ALA A 209 -5.66 12.41 -9.22
C ALA A 209 -4.86 11.69 -8.11
N ALA A 210 -4.49 10.43 -8.35
CA ALA A 210 -3.59 9.67 -7.49
C ALA A 210 -2.17 10.27 -7.50
N PRO A 211 -1.36 10.08 -6.45
CA PRO A 211 0.05 10.43 -6.49
C PRO A 211 0.80 9.59 -7.52
N LEU A 212 1.97 10.08 -7.95
CA LEU A 212 2.83 9.37 -8.89
C LEU A 212 3.11 7.95 -8.41
N ALA A 213 2.96 6.97 -9.31
CA ALA A 213 3.09 5.54 -9.02
C ALA A 213 2.15 5.01 -7.93
N ASN A 214 1.07 5.73 -7.63
CA ASN A 214 0.16 5.42 -6.53
C ASN A 214 0.89 5.30 -5.18
N TYR A 215 1.92 6.12 -4.97
CA TYR A 215 2.78 6.06 -3.80
C TYR A 215 2.28 6.98 -2.70
N HIS A 216 2.04 6.39 -1.53
CA HIS A 216 1.50 7.06 -0.35
C HIS A 216 2.46 6.90 0.83
N THR A 217 2.51 7.91 1.68
CA THR A 217 3.28 7.90 2.93
C THR A 217 2.39 8.25 4.10
N TYR A 218 2.55 7.56 5.23
CA TYR A 218 1.70 7.70 6.40
C TYR A 218 2.53 7.81 7.68
N CYS A 219 1.93 8.45 8.68
CA CYS A 219 2.43 8.46 10.05
C CYS A 219 1.37 7.92 11.00
N VAL A 220 1.80 7.08 11.94
CA VAL A 220 0.93 6.49 12.95
C VAL A 220 0.55 7.54 13.98
N LEU A 221 -0.76 7.79 14.14
CA LEU A 221 -1.31 8.69 15.14
C LEU A 221 -1.66 7.97 16.44
N LYS A 222 -2.23 6.77 16.33
CA LYS A 222 -2.64 5.93 17.46
C LYS A 222 -2.02 4.54 17.32
N PRO A 223 -1.52 3.92 18.40
CA PRO A 223 -0.99 2.58 18.31
C PRO A 223 -2.02 1.57 17.80
N PHE A 224 -1.57 0.66 16.93
CA PHE A 224 -2.36 -0.50 16.48
C PHE A 224 -1.42 -1.65 16.12
N ASP A 225 -1.96 -2.87 16.15
CA ASP A 225 -1.18 -4.06 15.83
C ASP A 225 -1.36 -4.50 14.38
N VAL A 226 -0.30 -5.09 13.85
CA VAL A 226 -0.23 -5.67 12.51
C VAL A 226 0.43 -7.04 12.57
N ASP A 227 0.17 -7.85 11.55
CA ASP A 227 1.06 -8.96 11.23
C ASP A 227 2.32 -8.38 10.56
N SER A 228 3.50 -8.64 11.13
CA SER A 228 4.80 -8.13 10.70
C SER A 228 5.74 -9.28 10.37
N GLY A 229 6.48 -9.17 9.27
CA GLY A 229 7.41 -10.21 8.85
C GLY A 229 8.08 -9.94 7.51
N PRO A 230 9.07 -10.77 7.13
CA PRO A 230 9.78 -10.62 5.87
C PRO A 230 8.89 -10.96 4.67
N THR A 231 8.96 -10.12 3.64
CA THR A 231 8.34 -10.35 2.34
C THR A 231 9.08 -11.45 1.58
N ALA A 232 8.35 -12.44 1.07
CA ALA A 232 8.90 -13.50 0.23
C ALA A 232 9.44 -12.93 -1.09
N PRO A 233 10.53 -13.49 -1.63
CA PRO A 233 10.96 -13.19 -2.99
C PRO A 233 9.86 -13.54 -3.99
N TRP A 234 9.43 -12.57 -4.81
CA TRP A 234 8.42 -12.77 -5.85
C TRP A 234 8.60 -11.76 -6.99
N PHE A 235 7.91 -11.97 -8.12
CA PHE A 235 8.01 -11.12 -9.32
C PHE A 235 9.46 -10.80 -9.74
N ALA A 236 10.34 -11.81 -9.69
CA ALA A 236 11.77 -11.71 -9.97
C ALA A 236 12.54 -10.68 -9.10
N GLN A 237 11.97 -10.28 -7.97
CA GLN A 237 12.59 -9.42 -6.97
C GLN A 237 13.07 -10.24 -5.76
N PRO A 238 14.12 -9.79 -5.07
CA PRO A 238 14.66 -10.49 -3.90
C PRO A 238 13.70 -10.48 -2.71
N GLY A 239 12.82 -9.48 -2.57
CA GLY A 239 11.98 -9.35 -1.37
C GLY A 239 12.83 -9.09 -0.12
N LEU A 240 12.47 -9.74 0.99
CA LEU A 240 13.13 -9.69 2.30
C LEU A 240 13.08 -8.34 3.01
N GLY A 241 12.35 -7.35 2.47
CA GLY A 241 11.91 -6.20 3.25
C GLY A 241 10.87 -6.63 4.30
N THR A 242 10.64 -5.79 5.30
CA THR A 242 9.52 -5.99 6.24
C THR A 242 8.23 -5.52 5.59
N GLN A 243 7.20 -6.36 5.63
CA GLN A 243 5.83 -5.95 5.33
C GLN A 243 4.97 -5.99 6.60
N PHE A 244 3.98 -5.11 6.61
CA PHE A 244 2.91 -5.08 7.61
C PHE A 244 1.59 -5.40 6.93
N GLN A 245 0.89 -6.42 7.43
CA GLN A 245 -0.46 -6.78 7.01
C GLN A 245 -1.46 -6.39 8.11
N LEU A 246 -2.49 -5.64 7.73
CA LEU A 246 -3.62 -5.38 8.63
C LEU A 246 -4.40 -6.67 8.87
N ASN A 247 -4.72 -6.94 10.14
CA ASN A 247 -5.43 -8.13 10.55
C ASN A 247 -6.70 -7.74 11.36
N PRO A 248 -7.92 -8.06 10.87
CA PRO A 248 -9.16 -7.75 11.56
C PRO A 248 -9.25 -8.27 13.01
N ALA A 249 -8.49 -9.32 13.35
CA ALA A 249 -8.42 -9.85 14.71
C ALA A 249 -7.82 -8.86 15.71
N TYR A 250 -7.03 -7.88 15.27
CA TYR A 250 -6.39 -6.90 16.13
C TYR A 250 -7.16 -5.58 16.24
N LEU A 251 -8.09 -5.33 15.31
CA LEU A 251 -8.94 -4.14 15.27
C LEU A 251 -10.40 -4.56 15.03
N PRO A 252 -11.04 -5.25 15.99
CA PRO A 252 -12.38 -5.80 15.81
C PRO A 252 -13.45 -4.74 15.49
N GLN A 253 -13.24 -3.48 15.90
CA GLN A 253 -14.11 -2.35 15.56
C GLN A 253 -14.15 -2.03 14.06
N ALA A 254 -13.12 -2.41 13.30
CA ALA A 254 -13.11 -2.28 11.85
C ALA A 254 -13.76 -3.51 11.18
N GLY A 255 -13.53 -4.69 11.74
CA GLY A 255 -14.03 -5.97 11.21
C GLY A 255 -13.63 -6.16 9.75
N ALA A 256 -14.60 -6.57 8.92
CA ALA A 256 -14.39 -6.78 7.49
C ALA A 256 -14.07 -5.51 6.69
N ASN A 257 -14.28 -4.31 7.26
CA ASN A 257 -14.01 -3.04 6.60
C ASN A 257 -12.56 -2.55 6.80
N LEU A 258 -11.72 -3.33 7.50
CA LEU A 258 -10.35 -2.92 7.82
C LEU A 258 -9.51 -2.76 6.54
N THR A 259 -9.11 -1.52 6.28
CA THR A 259 -8.25 -1.10 5.19
C THR A 259 -7.33 0.02 5.66
N VAL A 260 -6.32 0.39 4.88
CA VAL A 260 -5.52 1.59 5.16
C VAL A 260 -6.41 2.84 5.17
N GLN A 261 -7.40 2.93 4.29
CA GLN A 261 -8.37 4.03 4.27
C GLN A 261 -9.16 4.09 5.57
N TRP A 262 -9.63 2.95 6.08
CA TRP A 262 -10.32 2.90 7.37
C TRP A 262 -9.44 3.45 8.50
N LEU A 263 -8.15 3.11 8.52
CA LEU A 263 -7.21 3.64 9.51
C LEU A 263 -7.04 5.16 9.39
N VAL A 264 -7.04 5.71 8.18
CA VAL A 264 -6.99 7.16 7.93
C VAL A 264 -8.28 7.83 8.42
N ASP A 265 -9.45 7.33 8.01
CA ASP A 265 -10.76 7.87 8.36
C ASP A 265 -11.00 7.88 9.88
N HIS A 266 -10.46 6.88 10.58
CA HIS A 266 -10.57 6.71 12.03
C HIS A 266 -9.33 7.22 12.79
N GLN A 267 -8.46 8.01 12.12
CA GLN A 267 -7.31 8.70 12.72
C GLN A 267 -6.28 7.79 13.42
N PHE A 268 -6.16 6.53 13.00
CA PHE A 268 -5.02 5.68 13.36
C PHE A 268 -3.78 6.02 12.54
N LEU A 269 -3.98 6.41 11.29
CA LEU A 269 -2.96 6.91 10.39
C LEU A 269 -3.33 8.33 9.94
N VAL A 270 -2.32 9.09 9.55
CA VAL A 270 -2.49 10.28 8.73
C VAL A 270 -1.54 10.20 7.55
N GLU A 271 -2.00 10.61 6.37
CA GLU A 271 -1.13 10.75 5.21
C GLU A 271 -0.15 11.91 5.43
N GLU A 272 1.12 11.70 5.11
CA GLU A 272 2.16 12.72 5.14
C GLU A 272 2.59 13.04 3.70
N SER A 273 3.00 14.30 3.46
CA SER A 273 3.63 14.70 2.21
C SER A 273 5.13 14.85 2.41
N LEU A 274 5.92 14.12 1.63
CA LEU A 274 7.39 14.25 1.66
C LEU A 274 7.90 15.51 0.96
N ALA A 275 7.05 16.25 0.24
CA ALA A 275 7.42 17.44 -0.51
C ALA A 275 8.01 18.58 0.34
N GLY A 276 7.77 18.58 1.66
CA GLY A 276 8.35 19.54 2.61
C GLY A 276 9.53 19.01 3.45
N THR A 277 10.08 17.83 3.11
CA THR A 277 11.23 17.24 3.84
C THR A 277 12.57 17.42 3.13
N ALA A 278 12.56 17.87 1.87
CA ALA A 278 13.67 18.63 1.33
C ALA A 278 13.67 19.93 2.13
N GLY A 279 14.46 19.96 3.20
CA GLY A 279 14.57 21.14 4.06
C GLY A 279 14.72 22.36 3.17
N GLU A 280 14.01 23.43 3.52
CA GLU A 280 14.46 24.78 3.20
C GLU A 280 15.98 24.75 3.40
N CYS A 281 16.73 24.92 2.31
CA CYS A 281 18.15 25.17 2.42
C CYS A 281 18.23 26.43 3.27
N VAL A 282 18.42 26.26 4.58
CA VAL A 282 18.69 27.36 5.48
C VAL A 282 20.00 27.92 4.97
N THR A 283 19.91 29.01 4.24
CA THR A 283 21.05 29.84 3.93
C THR A 283 21.54 30.38 5.26
N ASP A 284 22.45 29.66 5.92
CA ASP A 284 23.26 30.24 6.98
C ASP A 284 24.19 31.24 6.30
N GLY A 285 23.66 32.43 6.06
CA GLY A 285 24.42 33.60 5.66
C GLY A 285 25.31 34.00 6.82
N VAL A 286 26.49 33.40 6.92
CA VAL A 286 27.55 33.89 7.80
C VAL A 286 27.95 35.29 7.32
N PRO A 287 27.80 36.36 8.14
CA PRO A 287 28.24 37.69 7.73
C PRO A 287 29.77 37.68 7.59
N ARG A 288 30.28 37.87 6.36
CA ARG A 288 31.72 38.06 6.15
C ARG A 288 32.12 39.44 6.66
N ARG A 289 32.75 39.45 7.84
CA ARG A 289 33.52 40.59 8.32
C ARG A 289 34.86 40.62 7.59
N GLY A 290 34.97 41.50 6.59
CA GLY A 290 36.23 42.07 6.08
C GLY A 290 37.26 41.11 5.46
N GLY A 291 37.45 41.19 4.14
CA GLY A 291 38.61 40.58 3.48
C GLY A 291 38.53 40.70 1.97
N THR A 292 39.26 41.65 1.40
CA THR A 292 39.47 41.81 -0.05
C THR A 292 40.21 40.61 -0.64
N GLY A 293 39.61 39.94 -1.63
CA GLY A 293 40.32 39.12 -2.61
C GLY A 293 39.75 37.72 -2.86
N GLY A 294 39.40 37.44 -4.13
CA GLY A 294 39.31 36.08 -4.69
C GLY A 294 37.97 35.35 -4.51
N GLY A 295 37.06 35.50 -5.47
CA GLY A 295 35.83 34.70 -5.54
C GLY A 295 36.12 33.25 -5.95
N VAL A 296 36.00 32.32 -5.01
CA VAL A 296 35.84 30.89 -5.29
C VAL A 296 34.34 30.60 -5.38
N PRO A 297 33.83 29.94 -6.43
CA PRO A 297 32.42 29.55 -6.47
C PRO A 297 32.13 28.58 -5.32
N ALA A 298 31.12 28.90 -4.53
CA ALA A 298 30.61 27.99 -3.51
C ALA A 298 30.20 26.68 -4.20
N VAL A 299 30.83 25.57 -3.79
CA VAL A 299 30.44 24.25 -4.27
C VAL A 299 29.10 23.93 -3.61
N HIS A 300 28.06 23.83 -4.43
CA HIS A 300 26.77 23.31 -4.02
C HIS A 300 26.93 21.81 -3.74
N VAL A 301 26.92 21.43 -2.47
CA VAL A 301 26.74 20.03 -2.07
C VAL A 301 25.35 19.93 -1.44
N CYS A 302 24.45 19.26 -2.14
CA CYS A 302 23.16 18.81 -1.64
C CYS A 302 23.31 17.40 -1.05
#